data_AF-A0A7S3RS39-F1
#
_entry.id   AF-A0A7S3RS39-F1
#
_cell.length_a   1.000
_cell.length_b   1.000
_cell.length_c   1.000
_cell.angle_alpha   90.00
_cell.angle_beta   90.00
_cell.angle_gamma   90.00
#
_symmetry.space_group_name_H-M   'P 1'
#
loop_
_entity.id
_entity.type
_entity.pdbx_description
1 polymer ?
#
loop_
_entity_poly.entity_id
_entity_poly.type
_entity_poly.pdbx_seq_one_letter_code
_entity_poly.pdbx_strand_id
1 'polypeptide(L)'
;RWRTLPDDWHARLLLVCLLVAPRCGTSLTFAARGVAPLMPHTHSPVAAGARRARAIDRGFVVARPPGHRFVAARADVAMRTKAISRSLALHADHCRIAGRPLHHAAAAAAAVKSQIGEDKFKLARQVHKARNLAAHSWADILDDGPDDGPPLDAVGGDRSGDADDPLTRSDPWALAASRIRPSPSSSPRCGALGASSAALSPPPRGGARLADAAV
;
A
#
# COMPACT_ATOMS: atom_id res chain seq x y z
N ARG A 1 -14.25 -49.65 3.05
CA ARG A 1 -13.85 -50.20 1.74
C ARG A 1 -13.45 -49.04 0.85
N TRP A 2 -12.15 -48.76 0.77
CA TRP A 2 -11.58 -47.71 -0.10
C TRP A 2 -11.19 -48.37 -1.42
N ARG A 3 -11.69 -47.84 -2.54
CA ARG A 3 -11.32 -48.33 -3.88
C ARG A 3 -9.96 -47.73 -4.24
N THR A 4 -9.00 -48.60 -4.53
CA THR A 4 -7.72 -48.29 -5.15
C THR A 4 -7.96 -47.73 -6.55
N LEU A 5 -7.45 -46.53 -6.82
CA LEU A 5 -7.38 -45.96 -8.17
C LEU A 5 -6.18 -46.57 -8.92
N PRO A 6 -6.27 -46.83 -10.25
CA PRO A 6 -5.19 -47.46 -11.01
C PRO A 6 -4.00 -46.53 -11.25
N ASP A 7 -2.79 -47.08 -11.25
CA ASP A 7 -1.47 -46.41 -11.27
C ASP A 7 -1.02 -45.83 -12.64
N ASP A 8 -1.89 -45.76 -13.65
CA ASP A 8 -1.45 -45.62 -15.06
C ASP A 8 -1.48 -44.18 -15.64
N TRP A 9 -1.71 -43.16 -14.82
CA TRP A 9 -1.89 -41.77 -15.30
C TRP A 9 -0.58 -41.02 -15.58
N HIS A 10 0.53 -41.43 -14.97
CA HIS A 10 1.83 -40.77 -15.20
C HIS A 10 2.42 -41.04 -16.60
N ALA A 11 2.14 -42.20 -17.21
CA ALA A 11 2.74 -42.59 -18.48
C ALA A 11 2.14 -41.88 -19.71
N ARG A 12 0.88 -41.41 -19.62
CA ARG A 12 0.21 -40.76 -20.76
C ARG A 12 0.48 -39.26 -20.88
N LEU A 13 0.93 -38.61 -19.81
CA LEU A 13 1.18 -37.16 -19.81
C LEU A 13 2.57 -36.77 -20.33
N LEU A 14 3.53 -37.70 -20.33
CA LEU A 14 4.88 -37.46 -20.85
C LEU A 14 5.00 -37.58 -22.37
N LEU A 15 4.08 -38.31 -23.03
CA LEU A 15 4.18 -38.55 -24.49
C LEU A 15 3.62 -37.41 -25.35
N VAL A 16 2.76 -36.55 -24.80
CA VAL A 16 2.11 -35.47 -25.56
C VAL A 16 2.91 -34.15 -25.56
N CYS A 17 3.84 -33.97 -24.62
CA CYS A 17 4.62 -32.72 -24.53
C CYS A 17 5.81 -32.63 -25.51
N LEU A 18 6.15 -33.70 -26.24
CA LEU A 18 7.36 -33.75 -27.09
C LEU A 18 7.13 -33.44 -28.57
N LEU A 19 5.89 -33.25 -29.04
CA LEU A 19 5.59 -33.22 -30.48
C LEU A 19 5.04 -31.90 -31.04
N VAL A 20 4.95 -30.84 -30.24
CA VAL A 20 4.52 -29.52 -30.74
C VAL A 20 5.59 -28.47 -30.45
N ALA A 21 6.72 -28.61 -31.14
CA ALA A 21 7.72 -27.56 -31.29
C ALA A 21 7.51 -26.85 -32.64
N PRO A 22 6.68 -25.78 -32.72
CA PRO A 22 6.71 -24.91 -33.87
C PRO A 22 8.01 -24.10 -33.84
N ARG A 23 8.80 -24.30 -34.89
CA ARG A 23 9.95 -23.52 -35.31
C ARG A 23 9.59 -22.03 -35.39
N CYS A 24 9.67 -21.31 -34.27
CA CYS A 24 9.70 -19.86 -34.30
C CYS A 24 11.08 -19.46 -34.81
N GLY A 25 11.15 -19.17 -36.11
CA GLY A 25 12.28 -18.50 -36.71
C GLY A 25 12.58 -17.22 -35.94
N THR A 26 13.64 -17.29 -35.13
CA THR A 26 14.31 -16.14 -34.55
C THR A 26 14.94 -15.33 -35.67
N SER A 27 14.13 -14.52 -36.35
CA SER A 27 14.61 -13.28 -36.94
C SER A 27 15.03 -12.39 -35.78
N LEU A 28 16.30 -12.53 -35.39
CA LEU A 28 17.03 -11.58 -34.57
C LEU A 28 17.23 -10.30 -35.38
N THR A 29 16.15 -9.57 -35.65
CA THR A 29 16.25 -8.14 -35.87
C THR A 29 16.51 -7.53 -34.51
N PHE A 30 17.80 -7.41 -34.20
CA PHE A 30 18.33 -6.57 -33.14
C PHE A 30 17.98 -5.12 -33.51
N ALA A 31 16.70 -4.75 -33.33
CA ALA A 31 16.28 -3.38 -33.36
C ALA A 31 17.10 -2.68 -32.29
N ALA A 32 18.03 -1.83 -32.72
CA ALA A 32 18.85 -1.00 -31.87
C ALA A 32 17.91 -0.36 -30.85
N ARG A 33 17.96 -0.86 -29.61
CA ARG A 33 17.30 -0.25 -28.46
C ARG A 33 17.92 1.12 -28.37
N GLY A 34 17.25 2.11 -28.97
CA GLY A 34 17.50 3.51 -28.69
C GLY A 34 17.54 3.62 -27.18
N VAL A 35 18.70 3.96 -26.65
CA VAL A 35 18.88 4.25 -25.24
C VAL A 35 17.86 5.33 -24.96
N ALA A 36 16.72 4.95 -24.37
CA ALA A 36 15.73 5.91 -23.91
C ALA A 36 16.54 6.93 -23.12
N PRO A 37 16.50 8.23 -23.47
CA PRO A 37 17.38 9.23 -22.88
C PRO A 37 17.24 9.05 -21.37
N LEU A 38 18.30 8.52 -20.76
CA LEU A 38 18.36 8.19 -19.34
C LEU A 38 17.98 9.49 -18.67
N MET A 39 16.74 9.63 -18.17
CA MET A 39 16.27 10.88 -17.61
C MET A 39 16.97 11.03 -16.25
N PRO A 40 18.19 11.59 -16.20
CA PRO A 40 19.05 11.56 -15.02
C PRO A 40 18.40 12.35 -13.87
N HIS A 41 17.41 13.16 -14.21
CA HIS A 41 16.70 14.07 -13.33
C HIS A 41 15.49 13.42 -12.67
N THR A 42 14.95 12.31 -13.19
CA THR A 42 13.69 11.74 -12.65
C THR A 42 13.84 11.27 -11.20
N HIS A 43 15.06 10.92 -10.77
CA HIS A 43 15.35 10.52 -9.39
C HIS A 43 16.29 11.49 -8.66
N SER A 44 16.58 12.67 -9.23
CA SER A 44 17.40 13.66 -8.52
C SER A 44 16.65 14.24 -7.32
N PRO A 45 17.35 14.60 -6.23
CA PRO A 45 16.72 15.24 -5.07
C PRO A 45 16.02 16.55 -5.45
N VAL A 46 16.53 17.28 -6.44
CA VAL A 46 15.93 18.52 -6.97
C VAL A 46 14.57 18.24 -7.60
N ALA A 47 14.46 17.24 -8.47
CA ALA A 47 13.18 16.89 -9.09
C ALA A 47 12.18 16.31 -8.09
N ALA A 48 12.66 15.57 -7.09
CA ALA A 48 11.83 15.11 -5.97
C ALA A 48 11.27 16.30 -5.17
N GLY A 49 12.10 17.32 -4.87
CA GLY A 49 11.67 18.56 -4.24
C GLY A 49 10.60 19.30 -5.04
N ALA A 50 10.82 19.48 -6.35
CA ALA A 50 9.85 20.13 -7.24
C ALA A 50 8.52 19.37 -7.33
N ARG A 51 8.54 18.02 -7.37
CA ARG A 51 7.32 17.20 -7.32
C ARG A 51 6.58 17.37 -6.01
N ARG A 52 7.31 17.38 -4.88
CA ARG A 52 6.71 17.58 -3.56
C ARG A 52 6.08 18.97 -3.44
N ALA A 53 6.74 20.02 -3.92
CA ALA A 53 6.19 21.37 -3.93
C ALA A 53 4.88 21.44 -4.73
N ARG A 54 4.84 20.87 -5.95
CA ARG A 54 3.60 20.78 -6.75
C ARG A 54 2.50 19.98 -6.06
N ALA A 55 2.86 18.92 -5.32
CA ALA A 55 1.88 18.12 -4.60
C ALA A 55 1.31 18.86 -3.38
N ILE A 56 2.11 19.69 -2.71
CA ILE A 56 1.65 20.60 -1.64
C ILE A 56 0.72 21.67 -2.23
N ASP A 57 1.15 22.34 -3.29
CA ASP A 57 0.38 23.40 -3.97
C ASP A 57 -1.00 22.93 -4.45
N ARG A 58 -1.08 21.69 -4.95
CA ARG A 58 -2.33 21.07 -5.37
C ARG A 58 -3.16 20.45 -4.24
N GLY A 59 -2.74 20.58 -2.98
CA GLY A 59 -3.45 20.04 -1.82
C GLY A 59 -3.36 18.52 -1.65
N PHE A 60 -2.49 17.82 -2.39
CA PHE A 60 -2.28 16.38 -2.21
C PHE A 60 -1.43 16.03 -0.99
N VAL A 61 -0.60 16.98 -0.51
CA VAL A 61 0.20 16.82 0.71
C VAL A 61 -0.40 17.70 1.79
N VAL A 62 -1.17 17.09 2.69
CA VAL A 62 -1.77 17.77 3.84
C VAL A 62 -0.96 17.43 5.10
N ALA A 63 -0.84 18.39 6.02
CA ALA A 63 -0.22 18.16 7.32
C ALA A 63 -0.98 17.03 8.04
N ARG A 64 -0.23 16.02 8.50
CA ARG A 64 -0.81 14.90 9.24
C ARG A 64 -1.36 15.40 10.58
N PRO A 65 -2.65 15.22 10.90
CA PRO A 65 -3.19 15.63 12.18
C PRO A 65 -2.47 14.92 13.35
N PRO A 66 -2.31 15.56 14.52
CA PRO A 66 -1.69 14.91 15.68
C PRO A 66 -2.46 13.64 16.07
N GLY A 67 -1.74 12.61 16.52
CA GLY A 67 -2.31 11.31 16.89
C GLY A 67 -2.71 10.40 15.72
N HIS A 68 -2.67 10.88 14.48
CA HIS A 68 -3.04 10.07 13.32
C HIS A 68 -1.83 9.27 12.81
N ARG A 69 -1.89 7.94 12.97
CA ARG A 69 -1.03 6.98 12.25
C ARG A 69 -1.73 6.39 11.00
N PHE A 70 -3.06 6.51 10.94
CA PHE A 70 -3.90 5.86 9.93
C PHE A 70 -4.09 6.74 8.69
N VAL A 71 -4.30 6.10 7.54
CA VAL A 71 -4.59 6.77 6.26
C VAL A 71 -6.09 7.04 6.19
N ALA A 72 -6.48 8.30 6.00
CA ALA A 72 -7.86 8.64 5.68
C ALA A 72 -8.19 8.06 4.30
N ALA A 73 -9.19 7.20 4.25
CA ALA A 73 -9.72 6.62 3.03
C ALA A 73 -11.13 7.14 2.81
N ARG A 74 -11.52 7.37 1.55
CA ARG A 74 -12.92 7.64 1.21
C ARG A 74 -13.79 6.46 1.66
N ALA A 75 -15.05 6.74 1.99
CA ALA A 75 -15.96 5.76 2.58
C ALA A 75 -16.13 4.52 1.67
N ASP A 76 -16.29 4.75 0.37
CA ASP A 76 -16.42 3.73 -0.69
C ASP A 76 -15.23 2.74 -0.74
N VAL A 77 -14.00 3.22 -0.51
CA VAL A 77 -12.79 2.37 -0.56
C VAL A 77 -12.28 1.94 0.82
N ALA A 78 -12.94 2.37 1.91
CA ALA A 78 -12.46 2.15 3.26
C ALA A 78 -12.37 0.65 3.61
N MET A 79 -13.40 -0.13 3.27
CA MET A 79 -13.43 -1.58 3.56
C MET A 79 -12.38 -2.35 2.75
N ARG A 80 -12.17 -1.97 1.49
CA ARG A 80 -11.14 -2.56 0.61
C ARG A 80 -9.75 -2.25 1.15
N THR A 81 -9.51 -1.01 1.56
CA THR A 81 -8.24 -0.57 2.15
C THR A 81 -7.93 -1.33 3.45
N LYS A 82 -8.94 -1.58 4.30
CA LYS A 82 -8.80 -2.39 5.51
C LYS A 82 -8.39 -3.83 5.19
N ALA A 83 -9.03 -4.48 4.22
CA ALA A 83 -8.71 -5.85 3.81
C ALA A 83 -7.26 -5.97 3.28
N ILE A 84 -6.85 -5.03 2.42
CA ILE A 84 -5.49 -4.97 1.89
C ILE A 84 -4.46 -4.79 3.02
N SER A 85 -4.70 -3.83 3.91
CA SER A 85 -3.80 -3.52 5.03
C SER A 85 -3.64 -4.71 5.97
N ARG A 86 -4.74 -5.39 6.31
CA ARG A 86 -4.72 -6.60 7.15
C ARG A 86 -3.89 -7.72 6.53
N SER A 87 -4.04 -7.94 5.22
CA SER A 87 -3.23 -8.93 4.50
C SER A 87 -1.75 -8.58 4.44
N LEU A 88 -1.39 -7.31 4.30
CA LEU A 88 0.01 -6.86 4.28
C LEU A 88 0.68 -7.04 5.65
N ALA A 89 -0.02 -6.69 6.73
CA ALA A 89 0.46 -6.90 8.09
C ALA A 89 0.73 -8.40 8.35
N LEU A 90 -0.25 -9.25 8.03
CA LEU A 90 -0.13 -10.69 8.21
C LEU A 90 0.98 -11.30 7.32
N HIS A 91 1.17 -10.78 6.11
CA HIS A 91 2.27 -11.20 5.24
C HIS A 91 3.64 -10.86 5.86
N ALA A 92 3.79 -9.66 6.42
CA ALA A 92 5.02 -9.26 7.10
C ALA A 92 5.32 -10.19 8.28
N ASP A 93 4.30 -10.55 9.06
CA ASP A 93 4.44 -11.49 10.18
C ASP A 93 4.91 -12.87 9.70
N HIS A 94 4.30 -13.42 8.63
CA HIS A 94 4.76 -14.68 8.04
C HIS A 94 6.18 -14.61 7.51
N CYS A 95 6.59 -13.51 6.87
CA CYS A 95 7.98 -13.33 6.42
C CYS A 95 8.97 -13.30 7.60
N ARG A 96 8.60 -12.67 8.72
CA ARG A 96 9.42 -12.69 9.95
C ARG A 96 9.55 -14.10 10.52
N ILE A 97 8.43 -14.81 10.62
CA ILE A 97 8.39 -16.20 11.13
C ILE A 97 9.19 -17.14 10.21
N ALA A 98 9.07 -16.97 8.88
CA ALA A 98 9.83 -17.74 7.90
C ALA A 98 11.34 -17.40 7.87
N GLY A 99 11.76 -16.31 8.51
CA GLY A 99 13.15 -15.84 8.50
C GLY A 99 13.66 -15.36 7.14
N ARG A 100 12.77 -15.09 6.17
CA ARG A 100 13.14 -14.63 4.83
C ARG A 100 12.04 -13.81 4.17
N PRO A 101 12.38 -12.86 3.28
CA PRO A 101 11.38 -12.16 2.48
C PRO A 101 10.78 -13.10 1.44
N LEU A 102 9.45 -13.11 1.36
CA LEU A 102 8.70 -13.83 0.34
C LEU A 102 7.86 -12.84 -0.45
N HIS A 103 7.83 -13.00 -1.78
CA HIS A 103 7.16 -12.04 -2.65
C HIS A 103 5.63 -12.18 -2.57
N HIS A 104 5.14 -13.41 -2.39
CA HIS A 104 3.71 -13.72 -2.37
C HIS A 104 3.21 -14.10 -0.99
N ALA A 105 2.19 -13.39 -0.50
CA ALA A 105 1.60 -13.63 0.81
C ALA A 105 1.06 -15.07 0.99
N ALA A 106 0.49 -15.64 -0.08
CA ALA A 106 0.06 -17.02 -0.14
C ALA A 106 1.22 -18.02 0.09
N ALA A 107 2.39 -17.76 -0.50
CA ALA A 107 3.58 -18.58 -0.34
C ALA A 107 4.18 -18.40 1.06
N ALA A 108 4.14 -17.17 1.60
CA ALA A 108 4.55 -16.90 2.98
C ALA A 108 3.72 -17.66 4.01
N ALA A 109 2.39 -17.65 3.88
CA ALA A 109 1.51 -18.43 4.73
C ALA A 109 1.80 -19.95 4.64
N ALA A 110 2.07 -20.46 3.44
CA ALA A 110 2.41 -21.87 3.25
C ALA A 110 3.76 -22.23 3.88
N ALA A 111 4.76 -21.35 3.78
CA ALA A 111 6.09 -21.57 4.34
C ALA A 111 6.10 -21.68 5.87
N VAL A 112 5.17 -21.00 6.55
CA VAL A 112 5.08 -21.00 8.02
C VAL A 112 4.01 -21.95 8.56
N LYS A 113 3.35 -22.72 7.69
CA LYS A 113 2.19 -23.56 8.03
C LYS A 113 2.46 -24.51 9.20
N SER A 114 3.61 -25.19 9.20
CA SER A 114 4.01 -26.12 10.26
C SER A 114 4.22 -25.44 11.61
N GLN A 115 4.55 -24.14 11.62
CA GLN A 115 4.86 -23.36 12.82
C GLN A 115 3.60 -22.71 13.41
N ILE A 116 2.67 -22.26 12.58
CA ILE A 116 1.44 -21.58 13.04
C ILE A 116 0.25 -22.54 13.24
N GLY A 117 0.28 -23.73 12.65
CA GLY A 117 -0.79 -24.72 12.69
C GLY A 117 -1.84 -24.56 11.58
N GLU A 118 -2.60 -25.63 11.33
CA GLU A 118 -3.56 -25.72 10.22
C GLU A 118 -4.67 -24.66 10.29
N ASP A 119 -5.23 -24.42 11.49
CA ASP A 119 -6.35 -23.50 11.64
C ASP A 119 -5.95 -22.05 11.36
N LYS A 120 -4.80 -21.62 11.89
CA LYS A 120 -4.24 -20.30 11.59
C LYS A 120 -3.87 -20.16 10.12
N PHE A 121 -3.36 -21.23 9.51
CA PHE A 121 -3.08 -21.24 8.07
C PHE A 121 -4.35 -21.05 7.23
N LYS A 122 -5.46 -21.72 7.57
CA LYS A 122 -6.76 -21.53 6.88
C LYS A 122 -7.26 -20.09 7.00
N LEU A 123 -7.20 -19.51 8.20
CA LEU A 123 -7.58 -18.11 8.43
C LEU A 123 -6.70 -17.14 7.61
N ALA A 124 -5.38 -17.36 7.60
CA ALA A 124 -4.45 -16.59 6.79
C ALA A 124 -4.80 -16.64 5.29
N ARG A 125 -5.12 -17.82 4.77
CA ARG A 125 -5.54 -18.00 3.38
C ARG A 125 -6.83 -17.23 3.06
N GLN A 126 -7.79 -17.19 3.98
CA GLN A 126 -9.01 -16.41 3.83
C GLN A 126 -8.72 -14.90 3.78
N VAL A 127 -7.85 -14.39 4.67
CA VAL A 127 -7.44 -12.98 4.66
C VAL A 127 -6.77 -12.59 3.35
N HIS A 128 -5.85 -13.42 2.84
CA HIS A 128 -5.20 -13.16 1.55
C HIS A 128 -6.17 -13.27 0.36
N LYS A 129 -7.15 -14.17 0.41
CA LYS A 129 -8.24 -14.24 -0.58
C LYS A 129 -9.08 -12.97 -0.57
N ALA A 130 -9.49 -12.48 0.61
CA ALA A 130 -10.24 -11.24 0.77
C ALA A 130 -9.47 -10.04 0.22
N ARG A 131 -8.16 -9.97 0.43
CA ARG A 131 -7.31 -8.93 -0.19
C ARG A 131 -7.32 -9.00 -1.71
N ASN A 132 -7.23 -10.19 -2.30
CA ASN A 132 -7.26 -10.33 -3.75
C ASN A 132 -8.61 -9.92 -4.32
N LEU A 133 -9.71 -10.31 -3.67
CA LEU A 133 -11.05 -9.82 -4.04
C LEU A 133 -11.12 -8.29 -3.94
N ALA A 134 -10.67 -7.71 -2.83
CA ALA A 134 -10.65 -6.25 -2.65
C ALA A 134 -9.74 -5.51 -3.65
N ALA A 135 -8.70 -6.14 -4.20
CA ALA A 135 -7.82 -5.51 -5.20
C ALA A 135 -8.37 -5.61 -6.62
N HIS A 136 -9.13 -6.67 -6.93
CA HIS A 136 -9.51 -7.02 -8.30
C HIS A 136 -11.01 -6.92 -8.60
N SER A 137 -11.88 -7.02 -7.58
CA SER A 137 -13.32 -6.83 -7.73
C SER A 137 -13.63 -5.34 -7.60
N TRP A 138 -14.04 -4.72 -8.70
CA TRP A 138 -14.44 -3.30 -8.77
C TRP A 138 -15.91 -3.09 -9.13
N ALA A 139 -16.68 -4.18 -9.28
CA ALA A 139 -18.09 -4.12 -9.64
C ALA A 139 -18.92 -3.28 -8.65
N ASP A 140 -18.55 -3.33 -7.38
CA ASP A 140 -19.17 -2.57 -6.29
C ASP A 140 -19.06 -1.05 -6.41
N ILE A 141 -18.13 -0.53 -7.22
CA ILE A 141 -17.93 0.92 -7.45
C ILE A 141 -18.53 1.38 -8.78
N LEU A 142 -18.70 0.46 -9.73
CA LEU A 142 -19.20 0.80 -11.07
C LEU A 142 -20.73 0.74 -11.16
N ASP A 143 -21.38 0.02 -10.24
CA ASP A 143 -22.84 -0.12 -10.17
C ASP A 143 -23.53 1.03 -9.42
N ASP A 144 -22.78 2.04 -8.94
CA ASP A 144 -23.33 3.34 -8.57
C ASP A 144 -23.73 4.08 -9.85
N GLY A 145 -24.89 3.69 -10.42
CA GLY A 145 -25.54 4.43 -11.50
C GLY A 145 -25.71 5.91 -11.15
N PRO A 146 -25.99 6.78 -12.15
CA PRO A 146 -26.05 8.22 -11.94
C PRO A 146 -26.92 8.55 -10.72
N ASP A 147 -26.23 8.99 -9.68
CA ASP A 147 -26.79 9.40 -8.41
C ASP A 147 -27.68 10.61 -8.72
N ASP A 148 -29.00 10.41 -8.78
CA ASP A 148 -30.02 11.44 -8.56
C ASP A 148 -29.96 11.90 -7.08
N GLY A 149 -28.75 12.16 -6.60
CA GLY A 149 -28.46 12.55 -5.23
C GLY A 149 -29.17 13.87 -4.96
N PRO A 150 -29.90 13.98 -3.83
CA PRO A 150 -30.56 15.23 -3.48
C PRO A 150 -29.53 16.36 -3.43
N PRO A 151 -29.91 17.59 -3.82
CA PRO A 151 -29.01 18.74 -3.81
C PRO A 151 -28.23 18.82 -2.50
N LEU A 152 -26.92 19.07 -2.60
CA LEU A 152 -25.94 19.09 -1.50
C LEU A 152 -26.23 20.09 -0.37
N ASP A 153 -27.38 20.76 -0.40
CA ASP A 153 -27.74 21.87 0.47
C ASP A 153 -28.59 21.41 1.69
N ALA A 154 -28.91 20.11 1.80
CA ALA A 154 -29.86 19.59 2.80
C ALA A 154 -29.24 18.78 3.95
N VAL A 155 -28.02 19.07 4.41
CA VAL A 155 -27.44 18.39 5.59
C VAL A 155 -27.55 19.27 6.85
N GLY A 156 -28.76 19.31 7.40
CA GLY A 156 -29.03 19.64 8.80
C GLY A 156 -29.72 18.46 9.45
N GLY A 157 -28.98 17.56 10.08
CA GLY A 157 -29.53 16.34 10.67
C GLY A 157 -28.62 15.74 11.74
N ASP A 158 -29.15 15.74 12.96
CA ASP A 158 -28.57 15.33 14.23
C ASP A 158 -27.97 13.90 14.22
N ARG A 159 -26.71 13.75 14.64
CA ARG A 159 -26.02 12.46 14.76
C ARG A 159 -26.05 11.98 16.20
N SER A 160 -27.20 11.51 16.64
CA SER A 160 -27.34 10.79 17.90
C SER A 160 -27.79 9.35 17.63
N GLY A 161 -26.87 8.40 17.85
CA GLY A 161 -27.20 7.00 18.10
C GLY A 161 -26.65 5.99 17.10
N ASP A 162 -25.41 5.52 17.33
CA ASP A 162 -24.97 4.18 16.87
C ASP A 162 -23.94 3.64 17.88
N ALA A 163 -24.44 3.38 19.10
CA ALA A 163 -23.66 2.85 20.21
C ALA A 163 -23.64 1.30 20.27
N ASP A 164 -24.23 0.60 19.30
CA ASP A 164 -24.35 -0.87 19.34
C ASP A 164 -24.06 -1.53 17.98
N ASP A 165 -22.87 -1.27 17.41
CA ASP A 165 -22.36 -2.11 16.31
C ASP A 165 -21.85 -3.47 16.89
N PRO A 166 -22.51 -4.60 16.61
CA PRO A 166 -22.10 -5.92 17.12
C PRO A 166 -20.70 -6.36 16.65
N LEU A 167 -20.12 -5.72 15.63
CA LEU A 167 -18.75 -5.98 15.20
C LEU A 167 -17.68 -5.37 16.13
N THR A 168 -18.07 -4.42 17.00
CA THR A 168 -17.15 -3.83 17.99
C THR A 168 -17.10 -4.61 19.31
N ARG A 169 -18.17 -5.33 19.68
CA ARG A 169 -18.25 -6.10 20.94
C ARG A 169 -17.32 -7.32 21.00
N SER A 170 -16.95 -7.87 19.85
CA SER A 170 -16.24 -9.16 19.75
C SER A 170 -14.97 -9.07 18.90
N ASP A 171 -14.31 -7.90 18.82
CA ASP A 171 -13.01 -7.81 18.15
C ASP A 171 -11.90 -8.32 19.07
N PRO A 172 -11.30 -9.50 18.81
CA PRO A 172 -10.22 -10.05 19.63
C PRO A 172 -8.96 -9.17 19.64
N TRP A 173 -8.87 -8.17 18.75
CA TRP A 173 -7.75 -7.23 18.67
C TRP A 173 -7.99 -5.90 19.40
N ALA A 174 -9.22 -5.56 19.78
CA ALA A 174 -9.49 -4.39 20.62
C ALA A 174 -8.77 -4.50 22.00
N LEU A 175 -8.66 -5.73 22.51
CA LEU A 175 -7.90 -6.05 23.73
C LEU A 175 -6.37 -6.05 23.54
N ALA A 176 -5.88 -6.16 22.31
CA ALA A 176 -4.45 -6.06 22.00
C ALA A 176 -4.00 -4.60 21.88
N ALA A 177 -4.86 -3.73 21.36
CA ALA A 177 -4.61 -2.28 21.26
C ALA A 177 -4.50 -1.60 22.64
N SER A 178 -5.28 -2.05 23.64
CA SER A 178 -5.25 -1.52 25.01
C SER A 178 -4.01 -1.92 25.83
N ARG A 179 -3.26 -2.95 25.39
CA ARG A 179 -2.01 -3.39 26.04
C ARG A 179 -0.77 -2.64 25.58
N ILE A 180 -0.86 -1.87 24.49
CA ILE A 180 0.22 -0.99 24.07
C ILE A 180 0.12 0.30 24.90
N ARG A 181 0.47 0.22 26.19
CA ARG A 181 0.79 1.43 26.94
C ARG A 181 2.01 2.06 26.28
N PRO A 182 1.99 3.35 25.92
CA PRO A 182 3.21 4.04 25.54
C PRO A 182 4.17 3.92 26.72
N SER A 183 5.31 3.25 26.51
CA SER A 183 6.41 3.28 27.46
C SER A 183 6.74 4.76 27.73
N PRO A 184 6.81 5.22 28.99
CA PRO A 184 7.17 6.60 29.27
C PRO A 184 8.49 6.88 28.56
N SER A 185 8.47 7.83 27.62
CA SER A 185 9.65 8.18 26.86
C SER A 185 10.68 8.72 27.83
N SER A 186 11.72 7.94 28.09
CA SER A 186 12.97 8.44 28.63
C SER A 186 13.59 9.33 27.55
N SER A 187 13.16 10.59 27.51
CA SER A 187 13.84 11.62 26.74
C SER A 187 15.30 11.65 27.20
N PRO A 188 16.28 11.39 26.31
CA PRO A 188 17.65 11.69 26.64
C PRO A 188 17.75 13.21 26.81
N ARG A 189 18.21 13.65 27.98
CA ARG A 189 18.66 15.03 28.18
C ARG A 189 19.78 15.28 27.17
N CYS A 190 19.47 15.96 26.07
CA CYS A 190 20.48 16.55 25.20
C CYS A 190 21.19 17.62 26.03
N GLY A 191 22.43 17.34 26.43
CA GLY A 191 23.32 18.31 27.03
C GLY A 191 23.51 19.47 26.06
N ALA A 192 23.22 20.68 26.55
CA ALA A 192 23.57 21.91 25.89
C ALA A 192 25.10 22.04 25.87
N LEU A 193 25.72 21.83 24.71
CA LEU A 193 27.03 22.36 24.41
C LEU A 193 26.84 23.50 23.42
N GLY A 194 27.26 24.68 23.85
CA GLY A 194 27.08 25.94 23.14
C GLY A 194 27.70 25.91 21.75
N ALA A 195 26.89 26.25 20.76
CA ALA A 195 27.37 26.61 19.44
C ALA A 195 27.27 28.13 19.30
N SER A 196 28.44 28.74 19.13
CA SER A 196 28.66 30.16 18.92
C SER A 196 27.89 30.65 17.69
N SER A 197 27.14 31.74 17.89
CA SER A 197 26.32 32.40 16.88
C SER A 197 27.23 33.21 15.94
N ALA A 198 27.60 32.65 14.79
CA ALA A 198 28.20 33.41 13.71
C ALA A 198 27.08 33.89 12.77
N ALA A 199 26.77 35.18 12.89
CA ALA A 199 25.81 35.87 12.05
C ALA A 199 26.26 35.87 10.58
N LEU A 200 25.56 35.10 9.73
CA LEU A 200 25.64 35.24 8.29
C LEU A 200 24.69 36.36 7.87
N SER A 201 25.26 37.49 7.46
CA SER A 201 24.52 38.60 6.86
C SER A 201 23.79 38.14 5.59
N PRO A 202 22.52 38.54 5.39
CA PRO A 202 21.82 38.27 4.14
C PRO A 202 22.42 39.10 2.98
N PRO A 203 22.43 38.57 1.74
CA PRO A 203 22.90 39.31 0.57
C PRO A 203 21.96 40.47 0.23
N PRO A 204 22.48 41.56 -0.38
CA PRO A 204 21.68 42.71 -0.76
C PRO A 204 20.66 42.35 -1.86
N ARG A 205 19.42 42.80 -1.68
CA ARG A 205 18.36 42.72 -2.69
C ARG A 205 18.69 43.69 -3.83
N GLY A 206 19.16 43.17 -4.96
CA GLY A 206 19.26 43.92 -6.21
C GLY A 206 17.88 44.21 -6.77
N GLY A 207 17.45 45.46 -6.70
CA GLY A 207 16.26 45.97 -7.38
C GLY A 207 16.58 46.25 -8.85
N ALA A 208 16.11 45.41 -9.76
CA ALA A 208 16.05 45.74 -11.18
C ALA A 208 14.71 46.43 -11.47
N ARG A 209 14.76 47.76 -11.65
CA ARG A 209 13.72 48.51 -12.35
C ARG A 209 13.87 48.20 -13.84
N LEU A 210 12.83 47.67 -14.48
CA LEU A 210 12.68 47.73 -15.93
C LEU A 210 11.61 48.78 -16.23
N ALA A 211 12.06 49.76 -17.01
CA ALA A 211 11.33 50.94 -17.40
C ALA A 211 10.24 50.63 -18.44
N ASP A 212 9.18 51.41 -18.36
CA ASP A 212 8.19 51.61 -19.41
C ASP A 212 8.88 52.07 -20.70
N ALA A 213 8.52 51.46 -21.82
CA ALA A 213 8.72 52.01 -23.15
C ALA A 213 7.36 52.10 -23.84
N ALA A 214 6.83 53.32 -23.87
CA ALA A 214 5.76 53.74 -24.75
C ALA A 214 6.40 54.34 -26.01
N VAL A 215 6.07 53.80 -27.19
CA VAL A 215 5.85 54.50 -28.46
C VAL A 215 4.83 53.68 -29.25
#